data_AF-A0A4Q5TUV5-F1
#
_entry.id   AF-A0A4Q5TUV5-F1
#
_cell.length_a   1.000
_cell.length_b   1.000
_cell.length_c   1.000
_cell.angle_alpha   90.00
_cell.angle_beta   90.00
_cell.angle_gamma   90.00
#
_symmetry.space_group_name_H-M   'P 1'
#
loop_
_entity.id
_entity.type
_entity.pdbx_description
1 polymer ?
#
loop_
_entity_poly.entity_id
_entity_poly.type
_entity_poly.pdbx_seq_one_letter_code
_entity_poly.pdbx_strand_id
1 'polypeptide(L)'
;MKEIFSRLNREWQITYYTDIILFVILIVTLVIAFKKRKHIPELKLIRIYLILFIALTASSYYSISTTQNKTDTLVYKSILPQEYGVAVIEFATFVFYALSITQIALHRILLKWLAGIIPAVFLIFYLLSFVDSVNSQYVVLHYMSLLEELGLLLTCVLYFIELFKNPPKHRLLDSPPFWIFSGLTFYSVCTLPITIIAPHLIIAQKDLYLRMFSTVYIFYIVLFGMIIKGYLCKQTI
;
A
#
# COMPACT_ATOMS: atom_id res chain seq x y z
N MET A 1 -22.05 23.21 -3.58
CA MET A 1 -22.08 22.22 -2.47
C MET A 1 -22.88 20.97 -2.82
N LYS A 2 -24.17 21.07 -3.19
CA LYS A 2 -24.99 19.88 -3.60
C LYS A 2 -24.36 19.06 -4.73
N GLU A 3 -23.83 19.73 -5.76
CA GLU A 3 -23.20 19.07 -6.91
C GLU A 3 -21.91 18.31 -6.55
N ILE A 4 -21.09 18.85 -5.65
CA ILE A 4 -19.87 18.20 -5.16
C ILE A 4 -20.23 16.92 -4.40
N PHE A 5 -21.22 17.01 -3.51
CA PHE A 5 -21.69 15.86 -2.74
C PHE A 5 -22.28 14.77 -3.64
N SER A 6 -23.06 15.13 -4.67
CA SER A 6 -23.58 14.15 -5.62
C SER A 6 -22.49 13.43 -6.42
N ARG A 7 -21.38 14.13 -6.75
CA ARG A 7 -20.24 13.54 -7.46
C ARG A 7 -19.50 12.55 -6.57
N LEU A 8 -19.15 12.97 -5.35
CA LEU A 8 -18.50 12.09 -4.37
C LEU A 8 -19.37 10.86 -4.06
N ASN A 9 -20.67 11.06 -3.86
CA ASN A 9 -21.58 9.95 -3.62
C ASN A 9 -21.64 8.96 -4.78
N ARG A 10 -21.54 9.43 -6.04
CA ARG A 10 -21.49 8.53 -7.21
C ARG A 10 -20.19 7.70 -7.21
N GLU A 11 -19.04 8.31 -6.95
CA GLU A 11 -17.76 7.60 -6.85
C GLU A 11 -17.76 6.58 -5.70
N TRP A 12 -18.33 6.95 -4.56
CA TRP A 12 -18.49 6.04 -3.43
C TRP A 12 -19.42 4.88 -3.76
N GLN A 13 -20.49 5.10 -4.52
CA GLN A 13 -21.36 4.01 -4.96
C GLN A 13 -20.66 3.03 -5.91
N ILE A 14 -19.79 3.52 -6.80
CA ILE A 14 -19.01 2.67 -7.73
C ILE A 14 -18.05 1.77 -6.95
N THR A 15 -17.47 2.30 -5.86
CA THR A 15 -16.53 1.59 -4.98
C THR A 15 -17.22 0.90 -3.81
N TYR A 16 -18.55 0.76 -3.81
CA TYR A 16 -19.33 0.17 -2.72
C TYR A 16 -19.02 0.76 -1.32
N TYR A 17 -18.66 2.04 -1.28
CA TYR A 17 -18.26 2.79 -0.08
C TYR A 17 -17.01 2.25 0.63
N THR A 18 -16.29 1.29 0.04
CA THR A 18 -15.10 0.69 0.68
C THR A 18 -13.95 1.70 0.83
N ASP A 19 -13.85 2.65 -0.11
CA ASP A 19 -12.87 3.75 -0.04
C ASP A 19 -13.08 4.67 1.18
N ILE A 20 -14.33 5.02 1.51
CA ILE A 20 -14.61 5.82 2.72
C ILE A 20 -14.24 5.04 3.99
N ILE A 21 -14.60 3.76 4.03
CA ILE A 21 -14.30 2.88 5.17
C ILE A 21 -12.78 2.79 5.34
N LEU A 22 -12.05 2.63 4.25
CA LEU A 22 -10.59 2.64 4.23
C LEU A 22 -10.04 3.97 4.80
N PHE A 23 -10.56 5.11 4.35
CA PHE A 23 -10.13 6.42 4.85
C PHE A 23 -10.33 6.58 6.36
N VAL A 24 -11.48 6.14 6.88
CA VAL A 24 -11.76 6.15 8.33
C VAL A 24 -10.76 5.24 9.07
N ILE A 25 -10.51 4.04 8.56
CA ILE A 25 -9.58 3.09 9.17
C ILE A 25 -8.14 3.62 9.14
N LEU A 26 -7.72 4.30 8.07
CA LEU A 26 -6.42 4.97 7.99
C LEU A 26 -6.26 6.02 9.09
N ILE A 27 -7.26 6.88 9.31
CA ILE A 27 -7.24 7.89 10.37
C ILE A 27 -7.12 7.22 11.75
N VAL A 28 -7.93 6.18 12.01
CA VAL A 28 -7.88 5.43 13.27
C VAL A 28 -6.49 4.80 13.46
N THR A 29 -5.95 4.18 12.42
CA THR A 29 -4.61 3.56 12.44
C THR A 29 -3.54 4.60 12.75
N LEU A 30 -3.61 5.78 12.12
CA LEU A 30 -2.67 6.87 12.36
C LEU A 30 -2.74 7.38 13.82
N VAL A 31 -3.96 7.58 14.35
CA VAL A 31 -4.16 8.00 15.75
C VAL A 31 -3.56 6.97 16.72
N ILE A 32 -3.79 5.68 16.48
CA ILE A 32 -3.21 4.60 17.30
C ILE A 32 -1.68 4.59 17.19
N ALA A 33 -1.14 4.70 15.98
CA ALA A 33 0.30 4.73 15.74
C ALA A 33 0.99 5.91 16.44
N PHE A 34 0.34 7.09 16.49
CA PHE A 34 0.85 8.22 17.26
C PHE A 34 0.78 8.00 18.77
N LYS A 35 -0.35 7.50 19.29
CA LYS A 35 -0.51 7.19 20.72
C LYS A 35 0.49 6.14 21.21
N LYS A 36 0.79 5.14 20.38
CA LYS A 36 1.68 4.02 20.70
C LYS A 36 3.12 4.19 20.17
N ARG A 37 3.52 5.40 19.77
CA ARG A 37 4.82 5.67 19.12
C ARG A 37 6.07 5.23 19.90
N LYS A 38 6.01 5.20 21.23
CA LYS A 38 7.15 4.81 22.08
C LYS A 38 7.24 3.30 22.29
N HIS A 39 6.18 2.56 21.94
CA HIS A 39 6.04 1.14 22.21
C HIS A 39 6.84 0.28 21.23
N ILE A 40 6.89 0.68 19.95
CA ILE A 40 7.55 -0.08 18.89
C ILE A 40 8.29 0.90 17.97
N PRO A 41 9.56 1.27 18.29
CA PRO A 41 10.32 2.27 17.53
C PRO A 41 10.58 1.85 16.07
N GLU A 42 10.58 0.55 15.79
CA GLU A 42 10.77 -0.03 14.45
C GLU A 42 9.65 0.38 13.48
N LEU A 43 8.44 0.67 13.98
CA LEU A 43 7.30 1.08 13.15
C LEU A 43 7.30 2.57 12.79
N LYS A 44 8.44 3.27 12.94
CA LYS A 44 8.48 4.72 12.70
C LYS A 44 8.04 5.10 11.28
N LEU A 45 8.44 4.30 10.28
CA LEU A 45 8.16 4.56 8.87
C LEU A 45 6.69 4.33 8.52
N ILE A 46 6.01 3.41 9.21
CA ILE A 46 4.56 3.17 9.03
C ILE A 46 3.77 4.46 9.27
N ARG A 47 4.17 5.31 10.21
CA ARG A 47 3.48 6.59 10.44
C ARG A 47 3.60 7.54 9.26
N ILE A 48 4.79 7.59 8.64
CA ILE A 48 5.04 8.43 7.46
C ILE A 48 4.23 7.89 6.29
N TYR A 49 4.25 6.57 6.09
CA TYR A 49 3.42 5.89 5.11
C TYR A 49 1.92 6.22 5.29
N LEU A 50 1.37 6.08 6.50
CA LEU A 50 -0.04 6.40 6.79
C LEU A 50 -0.39 7.86 6.50
N ILE A 51 0.48 8.82 6.85
CA ILE A 51 0.26 10.25 6.55
C ILE A 51 0.19 10.47 5.04
N LEU A 52 1.11 9.88 4.30
CA LEU A 52 1.17 10.04 2.85
C LEU A 52 0.01 9.35 2.14
N PHE A 53 -0.43 8.18 2.65
CA PHE A 53 -1.61 7.50 2.14
C PHE A 53 -2.87 8.35 2.36
N ILE A 54 -3.05 8.91 3.56
CA ILE A 54 -4.17 9.83 3.85
C ILE A 54 -4.11 11.07 2.95
N ALA A 55 -2.91 11.63 2.74
CA ALA A 55 -2.72 12.77 1.86
C ALA A 55 -3.08 12.45 0.40
N LEU A 56 -2.71 11.26 -0.09
CA LEU A 56 -3.10 10.75 -1.40
C LEU A 56 -4.63 10.58 -1.52
N THR A 57 -5.28 9.94 -0.55
CA THR A 57 -6.74 9.78 -0.59
C THR A 57 -7.45 11.14 -0.55
N ALA A 58 -6.96 12.08 0.28
CA ALA A 58 -7.50 13.43 0.35
C ALA A 58 -7.29 14.23 -0.95
N SER A 59 -6.12 14.10 -1.59
CA SER A 59 -5.83 14.77 -2.86
C SER A 59 -6.68 14.19 -4.00
N SER A 60 -6.96 12.89 -3.99
CA SER A 60 -7.89 12.24 -4.92
C SER A 60 -9.31 12.78 -4.75
N TYR A 61 -9.84 12.87 -3.53
CA TYR A 61 -11.15 13.50 -3.29
C TYR A 61 -11.20 14.96 -3.70
N TYR A 62 -10.14 15.72 -3.40
CA TYR A 62 -10.03 17.11 -3.82
C TYR A 62 -10.07 17.24 -5.35
N SER A 63 -9.34 16.38 -6.06
CA SER A 63 -9.29 16.37 -7.54
C SER A 63 -10.65 16.03 -8.15
N ILE A 64 -11.36 15.04 -7.60
CA ILE A 64 -12.72 14.68 -8.02
C ILE A 64 -13.70 15.85 -7.78
N SER A 65 -13.57 16.53 -6.65
CA SER A 65 -14.48 17.62 -6.26
C SER A 65 -14.33 18.90 -7.10
N THR A 66 -13.12 19.18 -7.58
CA THR A 66 -12.78 20.44 -8.27
C THR A 66 -12.84 20.34 -9.79
N THR A 67 -12.80 19.13 -10.34
CA THR A 67 -12.76 18.94 -11.79
C THR A 67 -14.17 18.93 -12.37
N GLN A 68 -14.65 20.11 -12.79
CA GLN A 68 -16.02 20.26 -13.27
C GLN A 68 -16.24 19.78 -14.71
N ASN A 69 -15.21 19.87 -15.58
CA ASN A 69 -15.29 19.59 -17.03
C ASN A 69 -13.91 19.32 -17.71
N LYS A 70 -12.80 19.14 -16.97
CA LYS A 70 -11.49 18.91 -17.61
C LYS A 70 -11.37 17.48 -18.09
N THR A 71 -10.74 17.30 -19.25
CA THR A 71 -10.34 16.00 -19.80
C THR A 71 -9.66 15.17 -18.71
N ASP A 72 -10.18 13.97 -18.47
CA ASP A 72 -9.65 12.90 -17.63
C ASP A 72 -8.11 12.93 -17.50
N THR A 73 -7.42 13.14 -18.62
CA THR A 73 -5.97 13.22 -18.75
C THR A 73 -5.24 14.19 -17.81
N LEU A 74 -5.81 15.35 -17.46
CA LEU A 74 -5.16 16.32 -16.57
C LEU A 74 -5.21 15.88 -15.10
N VAL A 75 -6.32 15.26 -14.68
CA VAL A 75 -6.47 14.71 -13.33
C VAL A 75 -5.53 13.52 -13.16
N TYR A 76 -5.52 12.60 -14.13
CA TYR A 76 -4.62 11.44 -14.10
C TYR A 76 -3.14 11.83 -14.02
N LYS A 77 -2.70 12.83 -14.80
CA LYS A 77 -1.31 13.32 -14.73
C LYS A 77 -0.91 13.87 -13.35
N SER A 78 -1.87 14.36 -12.56
CA SER A 78 -1.60 14.91 -11.23
C SER A 78 -1.61 13.86 -10.11
N ILE A 79 -2.38 12.79 -10.26
CA ILE A 79 -2.53 11.72 -9.26
C ILE A 79 -1.44 10.66 -9.41
N LEU A 80 -1.09 10.29 -10.65
CA LEU A 80 -0.15 9.21 -10.95
C LEU A 80 1.20 9.35 -10.21
N PRO A 81 1.86 10.54 -10.19
CA PRO A 81 3.11 10.72 -9.43
C PRO A 81 2.97 10.46 -7.92
N GLN A 82 1.79 10.75 -7.37
CA GLN A 82 1.51 10.58 -5.95
C GLN A 82 1.31 9.10 -5.61
N GLU A 83 0.61 8.35 -6.46
CA GLU A 83 0.47 6.89 -6.34
C GLU A 83 1.83 6.20 -6.36
N TYR A 84 2.71 6.59 -7.31
CA TYR A 84 4.10 6.12 -7.32
C TYR A 84 4.82 6.41 -6.01
N GLY A 85 4.73 7.64 -5.51
CA GLY A 85 5.39 8.04 -4.27
C GLY A 85 4.93 7.21 -3.06
N VAL A 86 3.62 6.95 -2.97
CA VAL A 86 3.05 6.12 -1.90
C VAL A 86 3.51 4.67 -2.02
N ALA A 87 3.50 4.08 -3.21
CA ALA A 87 4.00 2.73 -3.48
C ALA A 87 5.48 2.54 -3.09
N VAL A 88 6.36 3.49 -3.47
CA VAL A 88 7.78 3.47 -3.06
C VAL A 88 7.89 3.44 -1.53
N ILE A 89 7.10 4.27 -0.85
CA ILE A 89 7.19 4.45 0.59
C ILE A 89 6.56 3.28 1.34
N GLU A 90 5.50 2.68 0.79
CA GLU A 90 4.93 1.43 1.28
C GLU A 90 5.98 0.31 1.26
N PHE A 91 6.56 0.09 0.08
CA PHE A 91 7.63 -0.88 -0.12
C PHE A 91 8.79 -0.65 0.85
N ALA A 92 9.32 0.57 0.88
CA ALA A 92 10.42 0.93 1.77
C ALA A 92 10.05 0.69 3.24
N THR A 93 8.85 1.09 3.66
CA THR A 93 8.37 0.92 5.03
C THR A 93 8.42 -0.53 5.48
N PHE A 94 7.86 -1.45 4.69
CA PHE A 94 7.80 -2.86 5.06
C PHE A 94 9.15 -3.57 4.94
N VAL A 95 9.98 -3.23 3.93
CA VAL A 95 11.32 -3.80 3.80
C VAL A 95 12.25 -3.33 4.90
N PHE A 96 12.24 -2.05 5.26
CA PHE A 96 13.02 -1.54 6.39
C PHE A 96 12.52 -2.11 7.73
N TYR A 97 11.21 -2.31 7.87
CA TYR A 97 10.66 -3.00 9.02
C TYR A 97 11.16 -4.45 9.10
N ALA A 98 11.13 -5.21 8.01
CA ALA A 98 11.69 -6.55 7.93
C ALA A 98 13.20 -6.56 8.30
N LEU A 99 13.98 -5.64 7.73
CA LEU A 99 15.41 -5.49 8.04
C LEU A 99 15.71 -5.26 9.51
N SER A 100 14.81 -4.58 10.22
CA SER A 100 14.96 -4.27 11.65
C SER A 100 14.71 -5.48 12.56
N ILE A 101 13.90 -6.44 12.12
CA ILE A 101 13.51 -7.60 12.93
C ILE A 101 14.22 -8.89 12.52
N THR A 102 14.71 -9.00 11.29
CA THR A 102 15.40 -10.19 10.79
C THR A 102 16.78 -10.36 11.43
N GLN A 103 17.04 -11.57 11.93
CA GLN A 103 18.28 -11.99 12.55
C GLN A 103 19.15 -12.81 11.57
N ILE A 104 18.56 -13.52 10.61
CA ILE A 104 19.28 -14.35 9.64
C ILE A 104 20.08 -13.49 8.64
N ALA A 105 21.41 -13.64 8.63
CA ALA A 105 22.31 -12.85 7.79
C ALA A 105 21.99 -12.90 6.29
N LEU A 106 21.68 -14.09 5.77
CA LEU A 106 21.30 -14.27 4.36
C LEU A 106 20.03 -13.48 4.00
N HIS A 107 18.99 -13.55 4.83
CA HIS A 107 17.75 -12.80 4.62
C HIS A 107 18.02 -11.29 4.65
N ARG A 108 18.87 -10.81 5.57
CA ARG A 108 19.25 -9.38 5.61
C ARG A 108 19.98 -8.94 4.34
N ILE A 109 20.83 -9.78 3.76
CA ILE A 109 21.50 -9.47 2.48
C ILE A 109 20.45 -9.31 1.37
N LEU A 110 19.52 -10.27 1.26
CA LEU A 110 18.45 -10.21 0.25
C LEU A 110 17.57 -8.96 0.44
N LEU A 111 17.17 -8.65 1.67
CA LEU A 111 16.38 -7.46 1.98
C LEU A 111 17.13 -6.15 1.69
N LYS A 112 18.46 -6.10 1.91
CA LYS A 112 19.28 -4.94 1.52
C LYS A 112 19.33 -4.76 0.00
N TRP A 113 19.45 -5.85 -0.75
CA TRP A 113 19.37 -5.81 -2.21
C TRP A 113 18.00 -5.32 -2.68
N LEU A 114 16.92 -5.84 -2.10
CA LEU A 114 15.56 -5.37 -2.39
C LEU A 114 15.39 -3.87 -2.09
N ALA A 115 15.86 -3.43 -0.91
CA ALA A 115 15.80 -2.02 -0.50
C ALA A 115 16.61 -1.07 -1.41
N GLY A 116 17.62 -1.57 -2.12
CA GLY A 116 18.41 -0.79 -3.08
C GLY A 116 17.87 -0.85 -4.51
N ILE A 117 17.63 -2.07 -5.00
CA ILE A 117 17.27 -2.32 -6.41
C ILE A 117 15.87 -1.79 -6.71
N ILE A 118 14.87 -2.12 -5.88
CA ILE A 118 13.47 -1.79 -6.20
C ILE A 118 13.26 -0.26 -6.24
N PRO A 119 13.73 0.55 -5.27
CA PRO A 119 13.63 2.00 -5.38
C PRO A 119 14.40 2.59 -6.57
N ALA A 120 15.53 2.00 -6.96
CA ALA A 120 16.27 2.44 -8.14
C ALA A 120 15.49 2.15 -9.44
N VAL A 121 14.89 0.97 -9.55
CA VAL A 121 13.98 0.60 -10.65
C VAL A 121 12.78 1.55 -10.67
N PHE A 122 12.24 1.89 -9.50
CA PHE A 122 11.10 2.80 -9.37
C PHE A 122 11.46 4.21 -9.83
N LEU A 123 12.66 4.69 -9.48
CA LEU A 123 13.16 5.98 -9.95
C LEU A 123 13.33 6.00 -11.48
N ILE A 124 13.86 4.93 -12.08
CA ILE A 124 14.02 4.83 -13.53
C ILE A 124 12.64 4.91 -14.21
N PHE A 125 11.68 4.12 -13.77
CA PHE A 125 10.33 4.15 -14.32
C PHE A 125 9.62 5.49 -14.11
N TYR A 126 9.80 6.11 -12.94
CA TYR A 126 9.31 7.45 -12.66
C TYR A 126 9.89 8.48 -13.64
N LEU A 127 11.19 8.44 -13.92
CA LEU A 127 11.84 9.32 -14.89
C LEU A 127 11.35 9.06 -16.33
N LEU A 128 11.18 7.79 -16.72
CA LEU A 128 10.63 7.41 -18.02
C LEU A 128 9.18 7.91 -18.19
N SER A 129 8.40 7.99 -17.12
CA SER A 129 7.02 8.49 -17.16
C SER A 129 6.90 9.94 -17.62
N PHE A 130 7.97 10.75 -17.53
CA PHE A 130 7.98 12.13 -18.05
C PHE A 130 8.22 12.21 -19.56
N VAL A 131 8.82 11.18 -20.15
CA VAL A 131 9.22 11.18 -21.57
C VAL A 131 8.12 10.58 -22.44
N ASP A 132 7.34 9.65 -21.90
CA ASP A 132 6.39 8.89 -22.69
C ASP A 132 4.96 9.45 -22.74
N SER A 133 4.18 8.95 -23.71
CA SER A 133 2.74 9.19 -23.84
C SER A 133 1.92 8.62 -22.66
N VAL A 134 0.75 9.19 -22.42
CA VAL A 134 -0.16 8.82 -21.30
C VAL A 134 -0.50 7.33 -21.26
N ASN A 135 -0.61 6.65 -22.40
CA ASN A 135 -0.90 5.20 -22.40
C ASN A 135 0.27 4.36 -21.88
N SER A 136 1.54 4.79 -22.08
CA SER A 136 2.68 4.06 -21.51
C SER A 136 2.72 4.24 -19.98
N GLN A 137 2.24 5.37 -19.46
CA GLN A 137 2.28 5.66 -18.03
C GLN A 137 1.47 4.66 -17.21
N TYR A 138 0.34 4.16 -17.73
CA TYR A 138 -0.44 3.10 -17.08
C TYR A 138 0.27 1.75 -17.08
N VAL A 139 0.94 1.43 -18.18
CA VAL A 139 1.71 0.20 -18.32
C VAL A 139 2.89 0.20 -17.35
N VAL A 140 3.59 1.33 -17.25
CA VAL A 140 4.67 1.54 -16.28
C VAL A 140 4.15 1.39 -14.85
N LEU A 141 3.04 2.05 -14.49
CA LEU A 141 2.45 1.96 -13.15
C LEU A 141 2.13 0.52 -12.79
N HIS A 142 1.51 -0.21 -13.72
CA HIS A 142 1.18 -1.61 -13.52
C HIS A 142 2.43 -2.47 -13.26
N TYR A 143 3.48 -2.37 -14.08
CA TYR A 143 4.70 -3.14 -13.85
C TYR A 143 5.37 -2.78 -12.54
N MET A 144 5.31 -1.51 -12.12
CA MET A 144 5.81 -1.09 -10.82
C MET A 144 5.02 -1.69 -9.66
N SER A 145 3.68 -1.63 -9.70
CA SER A 145 2.83 -2.27 -8.68
C SER A 145 3.06 -3.79 -8.62
N LEU A 146 3.26 -4.44 -9.77
CA LEU A 146 3.59 -5.86 -9.81
C LEU A 146 4.94 -6.16 -9.15
N LEU A 147 5.98 -5.37 -9.46
CA LEU A 147 7.30 -5.52 -8.82
C LEU A 147 7.24 -5.23 -7.32
N GLU A 148 6.45 -4.24 -6.92
CA GLU A 148 6.17 -3.92 -5.52
C GLU A 148 5.60 -5.13 -4.78
N GLU A 149 4.48 -5.67 -5.28
CA GLU A 149 3.77 -6.78 -4.66
C GLU A 149 4.63 -8.04 -4.60
N LEU A 150 5.39 -8.35 -5.65
CA LEU A 150 6.32 -9.47 -5.64
C LEU A 150 7.45 -9.27 -4.63
N GLY A 151 7.98 -8.06 -4.50
CA GLY A 151 9.01 -7.73 -3.51
C GLY A 151 8.49 -7.78 -2.06
N LEU A 152 7.26 -7.30 -1.82
CA LEU A 152 6.58 -7.40 -0.53
C LEU A 152 6.26 -8.86 -0.18
N LEU A 153 5.79 -9.64 -1.15
CA LEU A 153 5.51 -11.07 -0.96
C LEU A 153 6.80 -11.84 -0.64
N LEU A 154 7.90 -11.56 -1.34
CA LEU A 154 9.22 -12.14 -1.02
C LEU A 154 9.65 -11.76 0.40
N THR A 155 9.45 -10.51 0.81
CA THR A 155 9.73 -10.05 2.18
C THR A 155 8.91 -10.84 3.20
N CYS A 156 7.63 -11.08 2.94
CA CYS A 156 6.78 -11.90 3.79
C CYS A 156 7.24 -13.36 3.88
N VAL A 157 7.61 -13.96 2.74
CA VAL A 157 8.13 -15.34 2.69
C VAL A 157 9.40 -15.46 3.52
N LEU A 158 10.34 -14.52 3.40
CA LEU A 158 11.55 -14.51 4.21
C LEU A 158 11.25 -14.42 5.72
N TYR A 159 10.27 -13.59 6.10
CA TYR A 159 9.81 -13.50 7.48
C TYR A 159 9.24 -14.83 7.99
N PHE A 160 8.33 -15.47 7.26
CA PHE A 160 7.74 -16.74 7.69
C PHE A 160 8.76 -17.87 7.74
N ILE A 161 9.69 -17.95 6.78
CA ILE A 161 10.80 -18.93 6.84
C ILE A 161 11.62 -18.75 8.11
N GLU A 162 11.93 -17.51 8.49
CA GLU A 162 12.65 -17.20 9.72
C GLU A 162 11.84 -17.58 10.97
N LEU A 163 10.53 -17.30 10.96
CA LEU A 163 9.60 -17.67 12.03
C LEU A 163 9.57 -19.18 12.27
N PHE A 164 9.59 -19.99 11.21
CA PHE A 164 9.59 -21.45 11.31
C PHE A 164 10.97 -22.01 11.73
N LYS A 165 12.07 -21.38 11.29
CA LYS A 165 13.43 -21.80 11.67
C LYS A 165 13.77 -21.44 13.12
N ASN A 166 13.31 -20.28 13.58
CA ASN A 166 13.61 -19.73 14.90
C ASN A 166 12.30 -19.37 15.61
N PRO A 167 11.51 -20.35 16.09
CA PRO A 167 10.24 -20.07 16.73
C PRO A 167 10.43 -19.21 17.99
N PRO A 168 9.64 -18.14 18.17
CA PRO A 168 9.76 -17.28 19.34
C PRO A 168 9.40 -18.04 20.61
N LYS A 169 10.05 -17.68 21.72
CA LYS A 169 9.75 -18.23 23.05
C LYS A 169 8.38 -17.80 23.59
N HIS A 170 7.85 -16.68 23.09
CA HIS A 170 6.55 -16.13 23.48
C HIS A 170 5.46 -16.49 22.47
N ARG A 171 4.19 -16.30 22.86
CA ARG A 171 3.04 -16.57 22.00
C ARG A 171 3.09 -15.68 20.76
N LEU A 172 2.95 -16.28 19.58
CA LEU A 172 2.96 -15.58 18.28
C LEU A 172 1.93 -14.44 18.21
N LEU A 173 0.77 -14.64 18.81
CA LEU A 173 -0.32 -13.65 18.83
C LEU A 173 0.03 -12.37 19.60
N ASP A 174 1.06 -12.41 20.44
CA ASP A 174 1.56 -11.23 21.17
C ASP A 174 2.67 -10.49 20.40
N SER A 175 3.09 -11.01 19.24
CA SER A 175 4.17 -10.44 18.42
C SER A 175 3.63 -9.44 17.39
N PRO A 176 4.01 -8.14 17.44
CA PRO A 176 3.61 -7.18 16.40
C PRO A 176 4.02 -7.56 14.98
N PRO A 177 5.25 -8.07 14.72
CA PRO A 177 5.65 -8.55 13.40
C PRO A 177 4.68 -9.57 12.81
N PHE A 178 4.17 -10.50 13.63
CA PHE A 178 3.29 -11.56 13.15
C PHE A 178 2.02 -10.99 12.53
N TRP A 179 1.34 -10.07 13.22
CA TRP A 179 0.14 -9.43 12.70
C TRP A 179 0.42 -8.65 11.42
N ILE A 180 1.49 -7.85 11.39
CA ILE A 180 1.83 -7.01 10.24
C ILE A 180 2.15 -7.87 9.01
N PHE A 181 3.01 -8.88 9.13
CA PHE A 181 3.37 -9.74 8.00
C PHE A 181 2.24 -10.67 7.57
N SER A 182 1.38 -11.13 8.48
CA SER A 182 0.16 -11.86 8.10
C SER A 182 -0.81 -10.97 7.32
N GLY A 183 -1.01 -9.73 7.75
CA GLY A 183 -1.83 -8.76 7.01
C GLY A 183 -1.25 -8.44 5.63
N LEU A 184 0.06 -8.21 5.56
CA LEU A 184 0.78 -7.92 4.32
C LEU A 184 0.75 -9.10 3.34
N THR A 185 0.91 -10.32 3.84
CA THR A 185 0.81 -11.53 3.01
C THR A 185 -0.59 -11.68 2.44
N PHE A 186 -1.61 -11.52 3.29
CA PHE A 186 -3.00 -11.61 2.84
C PHE A 186 -3.31 -10.54 1.79
N TYR A 187 -2.87 -9.30 2.03
CA TYR A 187 -2.96 -8.20 1.06
C TYR A 187 -2.29 -8.59 -0.26
N SER A 188 -0.99 -8.87 -0.27
CA SER A 188 -0.23 -9.12 -1.50
C SER A 188 -0.74 -10.33 -2.27
N VAL A 189 -1.08 -11.44 -1.60
CA VAL A 189 -1.59 -12.64 -2.29
C VAL A 189 -2.94 -12.38 -2.94
N CYS A 190 -3.82 -11.61 -2.29
CA CYS A 190 -5.16 -11.36 -2.79
C CYS A 190 -5.23 -10.22 -3.82
N THR A 191 -4.33 -9.24 -3.77
CA THR A 191 -4.27 -8.16 -4.77
C THR A 191 -3.50 -8.55 -6.02
N LEU A 192 -2.51 -9.44 -5.92
CA LEU A 192 -1.66 -9.84 -7.05
C LEU A 192 -2.45 -10.30 -8.30
N PRO A 193 -3.50 -11.14 -8.21
CA PRO A 193 -4.30 -11.49 -9.37
C PRO A 193 -4.99 -10.28 -10.02
N ILE A 194 -5.47 -9.33 -9.21
CA ILE A 194 -6.10 -8.10 -9.69
C ILE A 194 -5.06 -7.24 -10.40
N THR A 195 -3.88 -7.09 -9.80
CA THR A 195 -2.76 -6.35 -10.38
C THR A 195 -2.38 -6.94 -11.73
N ILE A 196 -2.17 -8.25 -11.84
CA ILE A 196 -1.82 -8.95 -13.10
C ILE A 196 -2.86 -8.70 -14.21
N ILE A 197 -4.15 -8.74 -13.88
CA ILE A 197 -5.23 -8.63 -14.87
C ILE A 197 -5.59 -7.16 -15.19
N ALA A 198 -5.19 -6.20 -14.34
CA ALA A 198 -5.57 -4.79 -14.43
C ALA A 198 -5.33 -4.15 -15.82
N PRO A 199 -4.18 -4.31 -16.50
CA PRO A 199 -3.94 -3.66 -17.80
C PRO A 199 -4.94 -4.10 -18.87
N HIS A 200 -5.29 -5.39 -18.86
CA HIS A 200 -6.26 -5.95 -19.81
C HIS A 200 -7.66 -5.41 -19.54
N LEU A 201 -8.05 -5.28 -18.26
CA LEU A 201 -9.35 -4.74 -17.88
C LEU A 201 -9.49 -3.25 -18.13
N ILE A 202 -8.43 -2.46 -17.91
CA ILE A 202 -8.46 -1.02 -18.17
C ILE A 202 -8.78 -0.73 -19.65
N ILE A 203 -8.18 -1.51 -20.56
CA ILE A 203 -8.38 -1.36 -22.00
C ILE A 203 -9.74 -1.93 -22.44
N ALA A 204 -10.11 -3.11 -21.94
CA ALA A 204 -11.31 -3.81 -22.40
C ALA A 204 -12.61 -3.31 -21.75
N GLN A 205 -12.61 -3.10 -20.44
CA GLN A 205 -13.80 -2.81 -19.62
C GLN A 205 -13.46 -1.96 -18.39
N LYS A 206 -13.26 -0.65 -18.59
CA LYS A 206 -12.91 0.32 -17.52
C LYS A 206 -13.84 0.26 -16.30
N ASP A 207 -15.15 0.10 -16.51
CA ASP A 207 -16.13 -0.01 -15.41
C ASP A 207 -15.92 -1.26 -14.55
N LEU A 208 -15.57 -2.39 -15.17
CA LEU A 208 -15.26 -3.63 -14.45
C LEU A 208 -13.96 -3.47 -13.66
N TYR A 209 -12.95 -2.81 -14.24
CA TYR A 209 -11.71 -2.49 -13.53
C TYR A 209 -11.98 -1.69 -12.26
N LEU A 210 -12.76 -0.60 -12.32
CA LEU A 210 -13.08 0.23 -11.15
C LEU A 210 -13.78 -0.57 -10.04
N ARG A 211 -14.72 -1.45 -10.42
CA ARG A 211 -15.42 -2.33 -9.46
C ARG A 211 -14.47 -3.35 -8.85
N MET A 212 -13.58 -3.97 -9.64
CA MET A 212 -12.59 -4.91 -9.12
C MET A 212 -11.59 -4.22 -8.19
N PHE A 213 -11.19 -2.99 -8.52
CA PHE A 213 -10.30 -2.18 -7.69
C PHE A 213 -10.88 -1.89 -6.29
N SER A 214 -12.21 -1.82 -6.15
CA SER A 214 -12.85 -1.70 -4.82
C SER A 214 -12.50 -2.86 -3.86
N THR A 215 -12.15 -4.02 -4.41
CA THR A 215 -11.68 -5.19 -3.64
C THR A 215 -10.31 -4.92 -3.02
N VAL A 216 -9.46 -4.16 -3.70
CA VAL A 216 -8.14 -3.75 -3.19
C VAL A 216 -8.30 -2.92 -1.92
N TYR A 217 -9.31 -2.03 -1.85
CA TYR A 217 -9.61 -1.28 -0.63
C TYR A 217 -9.99 -2.19 0.55
N ILE A 218 -10.70 -3.29 0.30
CA ILE A 218 -11.03 -4.28 1.34
C ILE A 218 -9.75 -4.92 1.88
N PHE A 219 -8.79 -5.26 1.02
CA PHE A 219 -7.53 -5.85 1.46
C PHE A 219 -6.65 -4.84 2.21
N TYR A 220 -6.64 -3.56 1.80
CA TYR A 220 -6.02 -2.50 2.59
C TYR A 220 -6.68 -2.33 3.97
N ILE A 221 -8.01 -2.36 4.05
CA ILE A 221 -8.75 -2.33 5.32
C ILE A 221 -8.28 -3.45 6.25
N VAL A 222 -8.14 -4.68 5.73
CA VAL A 222 -7.64 -5.82 6.49
C VAL A 222 -6.18 -5.58 6.91
N LEU A 223 -5.31 -5.13 6.01
CA LEU A 223 -3.91 -4.80 6.31
C LEU A 223 -3.81 -3.78 7.45
N PHE A 224 -4.54 -2.67 7.37
CA PHE A 224 -4.53 -1.64 8.40
C PHE A 224 -5.14 -2.14 9.72
N GLY A 225 -6.18 -2.97 9.67
CA GLY A 225 -6.69 -3.67 10.86
C GLY A 225 -5.63 -4.55 11.55
N MET A 226 -4.82 -5.25 10.77
CA MET A 226 -3.71 -6.07 11.27
C MET A 226 -2.56 -5.20 11.82
N ILE A 227 -2.26 -4.05 11.19
CA ILE A 227 -1.31 -3.06 11.71
C ILE A 227 -1.79 -2.48 13.04
N ILE A 228 -3.07 -2.11 13.16
CA ILE A 228 -3.69 -1.68 14.42
C ILE A 228 -3.45 -2.75 15.49
N LYS A 229 -3.75 -4.00 15.16
CA LYS A 229 -3.55 -5.12 16.09
C LYS A 229 -2.09 -5.27 16.51
N GLY A 230 -1.14 -5.11 15.57
CA GLY A 230 0.29 -5.07 15.87
C GLY A 230 0.67 -3.98 16.88
N TYR A 231 0.11 -2.76 16.75
CA TYR A 231 0.33 -1.68 17.73
C TYR A 231 -0.30 -1.94 19.11
N LEU A 232 -1.33 -2.79 19.18
CA LEU A 232 -2.03 -3.13 20.42
C LEU A 232 -1.42 -4.33 21.15
N CYS A 233 -0.51 -5.08 20.52
CA CYS A 233 0.25 -6.14 21.17
C CYS A 233 1.02 -5.62 22.39
N LYS A 234 1.03 -6.40 23.47
CA LYS A 234 1.83 -6.07 24.67
C LYS A 234 3.30 -6.33 24.36
N GLN A 235 4.18 -5.41 24.76
CA GLN A 235 5.62 -5.64 24.65
C GLN A 235 5.98 -6.74 25.65
N THR A 236 6.31 -7.93 25.15
CA THR A 236 7.02 -8.93 25.94
C THR A 236 8.48 -8.50 25.98
N ILE A 237 8.88 -7.89 27.10
CA ILE A 237 10.28 -7.72 27.49
C ILE A 237 10.83 -9.09 27.89
#